data_AF-A0A9X4LDH8-F1
#
_entry.id   AF-A0A9X4LDH8-F1
#
_cell.length_a   1.000
_cell.length_b   1.000
_cell.length_c   1.000
_cell.angle_alpha   90.00
_cell.angle_beta   90.00
_cell.angle_gamma   90.00
#
_symmetry.space_group_name_H-M   'P 1'
#
loop_
_entity.id
_entity.type
_entity.pdbx_description
1 polymer ?
#
loop_
_entity_poly.entity_id
_entity_poly.type
_entity_poly.pdbx_seq_one_letter_code
_entity_poly.pdbx_strand_id
1 'polypeptide(L)' 'MNADTVVHNQYIAQLPANFAKNPQVGFIRAPLAHNGTSILVENDGSVRLYIGNETEWEASTSKYIYGEISWID' A
#
# COMPACT_ATOMS: atom_id res chain seq x y z
N MET A 1 4.52 11.62 1.65
CA MET A 1 5.98 11.49 1.93
C MET A 1 6.73 11.28 0.63
N ASN A 2 8.04 11.56 0.58
CA ASN A 2 8.88 11.07 -0.52
C ASN A 2 8.90 9.53 -0.47
N ALA A 3 8.72 8.88 -1.61
CA ALA A 3 8.57 7.44 -1.74
C ALA A 3 9.66 6.80 -2.63
N ASP A 4 10.82 7.44 -2.77
CA ASP A 4 11.93 6.94 -3.62
C ASP A 4 12.42 5.52 -3.26
N THR A 5 12.32 5.14 -1.97
CA THR A 5 12.74 3.82 -1.47
C THR A 5 11.60 2.81 -1.39
N VAL A 6 10.39 3.20 -1.78
CA VAL A 6 9.22 2.33 -1.71
C VAL A 6 9.20 1.40 -2.91
N VAL A 7 8.94 0.12 -2.67
CA VAL A 7 8.87 -0.92 -3.70
C VAL A 7 7.51 -1.63 -3.68
N HIS A 8 7.18 -2.32 -4.76
CA HIS A 8 5.96 -3.13 -4.82
C HIS A 8 5.99 -4.26 -3.79
N ASN A 9 4.82 -4.59 -3.22
CA ASN A 9 4.64 -5.61 -2.19
C ASN A 9 5.50 -5.38 -0.93
N GLN A 10 5.79 -4.12 -0.61
CA GLN A 10 6.59 -3.77 0.55
C GLN A 10 5.82 -4.06 1.82
N TYR A 11 6.42 -4.84 2.72
CA TYR A 11 5.94 -5.01 4.07
C TYR A 11 6.20 -3.74 4.89
N ILE A 12 5.14 -3.15 5.45
CA ILE A 12 5.23 -1.85 6.15
C ILE A 12 4.87 -1.92 7.64
N ALA A 13 4.11 -2.94 8.08
CA ALA A 13 3.80 -3.13 9.49
C ALA A 13 3.30 -4.55 9.81
N GLN A 14 3.32 -4.88 11.11
CA GLN A 14 2.67 -6.06 11.69
C GLN A 14 1.56 -5.62 12.64
N LEU A 15 0.35 -6.10 12.43
CA LEU A 15 -0.76 -6.06 13.39
C LEU A 15 -0.90 -7.42 14.08
N PRO A 16 -1.65 -7.52 15.18
CA PRO A 16 -2.02 -8.81 15.75
C PRO A 16 -2.72 -9.71 14.71
N ALA A 17 -2.49 -11.02 14.79
CA ALA A 17 -3.21 -11.96 13.96
C ALA A 17 -4.73 -11.84 14.19
N ASN A 18 -5.50 -11.93 13.11
CA ASN A 18 -6.95 -11.73 13.09
C ASN A 18 -7.41 -10.35 13.57
N PHE A 19 -6.55 -9.31 13.47
CA PHE A 19 -6.96 -7.92 13.72
C PHE A 19 -8.09 -7.48 12.78
N ALA A 20 -8.05 -7.94 11.52
CA ALA A 20 -9.18 -7.89 10.60
C ALA A 20 -9.69 -9.32 10.35
N LYS A 21 -11.01 -9.55 10.43
CA LYS A 21 -11.59 -10.90 10.19
C LYS A 21 -11.39 -11.36 8.74
N ASN A 22 -11.35 -10.43 7.80
CA ASN A 22 -11.13 -10.67 6.37
C ASN A 22 -10.03 -9.73 5.85
N PRO A 23 -9.37 -10.06 4.73
CA PRO A 23 -8.39 -9.16 4.14
C PRO A 23 -9.02 -7.82 3.78
N GLN A 24 -8.35 -6.73 4.16
CA GLN A 24 -8.82 -5.37 3.91
C GLN A 24 -7.94 -4.71 2.87
N VAL A 25 -8.57 -3.97 1.95
CA VAL A 25 -7.88 -3.21 0.91
C VAL A 25 -8.26 -1.75 1.05
N GLY A 26 -7.28 -0.88 1.16
CA GLY A 26 -7.47 0.56 1.14
C GLY A 26 -6.60 1.23 0.09
N PHE A 27 -7.22 1.99 -0.82
CA PHE A 27 -6.49 2.75 -1.84
C PHE A 27 -5.90 4.01 -1.24
N ILE A 28 -4.65 4.31 -1.60
CA ILE A 28 -3.96 5.51 -1.16
C ILE A 28 -3.58 6.37 -2.38
N ARG A 29 -3.27 7.64 -2.12
CA ARG A 29 -2.85 8.55 -3.19
C ARG A 29 -1.42 8.24 -3.62
N ALA A 30 -1.24 8.13 -4.93
CA ALA A 30 0.04 8.10 -5.62
C ALA A 30 -0.01 9.09 -6.82
N PRO A 31 1.09 9.29 -7.59
CA PRO A 31 1.02 9.98 -8.87
C PRO A 31 0.01 9.33 -9.80
N LEU A 32 -0.54 10.11 -10.73
CA LEU A 32 -1.61 9.66 -11.63
C LEU A 32 -1.26 8.36 -12.39
N ALA A 33 0.00 8.22 -12.82
CA ALA A 33 0.50 7.05 -13.52
C ALA A 33 0.49 5.75 -12.67
N HIS A 34 0.34 5.87 -11.35
CA HIS A 34 0.36 4.75 -10.40
C HIS A 34 -0.96 4.66 -9.62
N ASN A 35 -2.05 5.10 -10.26
CA ASN A 35 -3.39 4.98 -9.69
C ASN A 35 -3.71 3.50 -9.41
N GLY A 36 -4.44 3.23 -8.32
CA GLY A 36 -4.68 1.88 -7.82
C GLY A 36 -3.64 1.38 -6.80
N THR A 37 -2.63 2.19 -6.47
CA THR A 37 -1.74 1.93 -5.33
C THR A 37 -2.57 1.77 -4.04
N SER A 38 -2.30 0.71 -3.28
CA SER A 38 -3.15 0.30 -2.16
C SER A 38 -2.35 -0.32 -1.01
N ILE A 39 -2.95 -0.29 0.17
CA ILE A 39 -2.49 -1.03 1.35
C ILE A 39 -3.42 -2.22 1.55
N LEU A 40 -2.85 -3.40 1.74
CA LEU A 40 -3.54 -4.59 2.18
C LEU A 40 -3.23 -4.88 3.64
N VAL A 41 -4.26 -5.23 4.41
CA VAL A 41 -4.14 -5.83 5.74
C VAL A 41 -4.64 -7.26 5.64
N GLU A 42 -3.75 -8.22 5.82
CA GLU A 42 -4.05 -9.65 5.73
C GLU A 42 -4.51 -10.23 7.08
N ASN A 43 -5.13 -11.42 7.06
CA ASN A 43 -5.62 -12.09 8.26
C ASN A 43 -4.51 -12.46 9.27
N ASP A 44 -3.27 -12.62 8.81
CA ASP A 44 -2.11 -12.83 9.68
C ASP A 44 -1.62 -11.52 10.34
N GLY A 45 -2.29 -10.40 10.05
CA GLY A 45 -1.94 -9.06 10.52
C GLY A 45 -0.85 -8.39 9.71
N SER A 46 -0.31 -9.02 8.66
CA SER A 46 0.68 -8.37 7.80
C SER A 46 0.05 -7.21 7.04
N VAL A 47 0.76 -6.08 7.04
CA VAL A 47 0.34 -4.88 6.31
C VAL A 47 1.33 -4.64 5.17
N ARG A 48 0.83 -4.66 3.95
CA ARG A 48 1.63 -4.59 2.72
C ARG A 48 1.17 -3.48 1.82
N LEU A 49 2.13 -2.79 1.20
CA LEU A 49 1.91 -1.75 0.21
C LEU A 49 2.10 -2.32 -1.19
N TYR A 50 1.08 -2.14 -2.04
CA TYR A 50 1.08 -2.55 -3.44
C TYR A 50 1.09 -1.32 -4.34
N ILE A 51 2.10 -1.23 -5.19
CA ILE A 51 2.26 -0.13 -6.16
C ILE A 51 1.57 -0.51 -7.46
N GLY A 52 0.69 0.37 -7.95
CA GLY A 52 0.10 0.25 -9.28
C GLY A 52 1.10 0.63 -10.37
N ASN A 53 1.12 -0.10 -11.49
CA ASN A 53 2.06 0.11 -12.59
C ASN A 53 3.52 0.10 -12.09
N GLU A 54 3.93 -1.05 -11.54
CA GLU A 54 5.23 -1.27 -10.89
C GLU A 54 6.42 -0.93 -11.79
N THR A 55 6.39 -1.37 -13.05
CA THR A 55 7.49 -1.10 -14.01
C THR A 55 7.71 0.39 -14.20
N GLU A 56 6.62 1.15 -14.32
CA GLU A 56 6.64 2.60 -14.46
C GLU A 56 7.05 3.29 -13.16
N TRP A 57 6.73 2.70 -12.00
CA TRP A 57 7.15 3.22 -10.71
C TRP A 57 8.67 3.22 -10.62
N GLU A 58 9.32 2.10 -10.94
CA GLU A 58 10.79 2.00 -10.91
C GLU A 58 11.47 3.02 -11.84
N ALA A 59 10.84 3.36 -12.97
CA ALA A 59 11.33 4.36 -13.90
C ALA A 59 11.00 5.82 -13.51
N SER A 60 10.14 6.04 -12.50
CA SER A 60 9.67 7.36 -12.11
C SER A 60 10.68 8.10 -11.23
N THR A 61 10.89 9.38 -11.52
CA THR A 61 11.68 10.31 -10.71
C THR A 61 10.83 11.15 -9.75
N SER A 62 9.51 10.96 -9.77
CA SER A 62 8.56 11.65 -8.90
C SER A 62 7.67 10.64 -8.20
N LYS A 63 8.12 10.22 -7.01
CA LYS A 63 7.47 9.20 -6.19
C LYS A 63 6.93 9.82 -4.91
N TYR A 64 5.62 9.76 -4.72
CA TYR A 64 5.00 10.11 -3.46
C TYR A 64 3.86 9.16 -3.14
N ILE A 65 3.67 8.90 -1.85
CA ILE A 65 2.47 8.24 -1.34
C ILE A 65 1.94 8.99 -0.12
N TYR A 66 0.63 9.04 0.02
CA TYR A 66 -0.06 9.47 1.24
C TYR A 66 -1.52 9.00 1.21
N GLY A 67 -2.09 8.76 2.37
CA GLY A 67 -3.48 8.35 2.49
C GLY A 67 -3.78 7.83 3.89
N GLU A 68 -5.06 7.63 4.13
CA GLU A 68 -5.59 6.98 5.31
C GLU A 68 -6.50 5.85 4.84
N ILE A 69 -6.44 4.72 5.52
CA ILE A 69 -7.33 3.60 5.26
C ILE A 69 -8.19 3.40 6.50
N SER A 70 -9.49 3.27 6.28
CA SER A 70 -10.49 2.96 7.30
C SER A 70 -11.36 1.85 6.76
N TRP A 71 -11.66 0.86 7.58
CA TRP A 71 -12.60 -0.20 7.24
C TRP A 71 -13.54 -0.45 8.41
N ILE A 72 -14.64 -1.14 8.11
CA ILE A 72 -15.58 -1.61 9.11
C ILE A 72 -15.48 -3.13 9.11
N ASP A 73 -15.33 -3.73 10.29
CA ASP A 73 -15.22 -5.17 10.50
C ASP A 73 -16.32 -5.71 11.42
#